data_AF-A0A9E4EMT3-F1
#
_entry.id   AF-A0A9E4EMT3-F1
#
_cell.length_a   1.000
_cell.length_b   1.000
_cell.length_c   1.000
_cell.angle_alpha   90.00
_cell.angle_beta   90.00
_cell.angle_gamma   90.00
#
_symmetry.space_group_name_H-M   'P 1'
#
loop_
_entity.id
_entity.type
_entity.pdbx_description
1 polymer ?
#
loop_
_entity_poly.entity_id
_entity_poly.type
_entity_poly.pdbx_seq_one_letter_code
_entity_poly.pdbx_strand_id
1 'polypeptide(L)'
;MPTQLDSDITFEAATFRRLVDHLQRNTELQNIDLMNLAGFCRNCLAKWYVAEAKERGVELDYESVRERVYGMPYAEWKRRFQT
;
A
#
# COMPACT_ATOMS: atom_id res chain seq x y z
N MET A 1 -29.06 9.38 -3.96
CA MET A 1 -27.96 9.83 -4.84
C MET A 1 -26.75 10.00 -3.94
N PRO A 2 -25.63 9.27 -4.15
CA PRO A 2 -24.43 9.53 -3.37
C PRO A 2 -24.05 11.00 -3.56
N THR A 3 -23.64 11.66 -2.48
CA THR A 3 -23.17 13.05 -2.59
C THR A 3 -21.87 13.06 -3.39
N GLN A 4 -21.52 14.19 -4.01
CA GLN A 4 -20.28 14.31 -4.79
C GLN A 4 -19.03 13.93 -3.95
N LEU A 5 -19.08 14.19 -2.65
CA LEU A 5 -18.05 13.81 -1.68
C LEU A 5 -17.90 12.28 -1.49
N ASP A 6 -19.01 11.53 -1.53
CA ASP A 6 -18.99 10.05 -1.47
C ASP A 6 -18.34 9.44 -2.73
N SER A 7 -18.46 10.17 -3.84
CA SER A 7 -17.89 9.76 -5.13
C SER A 7 -16.37 9.96 -5.12
N ASP A 8 -15.89 11.09 -4.60
CA ASP A 8 -14.47 11.40 -4.49
C ASP A 8 -13.72 10.37 -3.63
N ILE A 9 -14.23 10.05 -2.44
CA ILE A 9 -13.65 9.00 -1.56
C ILE A 9 -13.60 7.65 -2.29
N THR A 10 -14.64 7.32 -3.06
CA THR A 10 -14.69 6.08 -3.83
C THR A 10 -13.63 6.06 -4.94
N PHE A 11 -13.43 7.17 -5.64
CA PHE A 11 -12.43 7.31 -6.70
C PHE A 11 -11.01 7.28 -6.15
N GLU A 12 -10.75 7.94 -5.02
CA GLU A 12 -9.45 7.90 -4.33
C GLU A 12 -9.11 6.48 -3.89
N ALA A 13 -10.07 5.79 -3.25
CA ALA A 13 -9.87 4.40 -2.83
C ALA A 13 -9.65 3.46 -4.03
N ALA A 14 -10.36 3.66 -5.15
CA ALA A 14 -10.16 2.89 -6.37
C ALA A 14 -8.79 3.16 -7.02
N THR A 15 -8.34 4.41 -6.99
CA THR A 15 -7.02 4.83 -7.49
C THR A 15 -5.90 4.23 -6.64
N PHE A 16 -6.04 4.25 -5.31
CA PHE A 16 -5.09 3.60 -4.40
C PHE A 16 -4.99 2.10 -4.66
N ARG A 17 -6.13 1.41 -4.82
CA ARG A 17 -6.15 -0.02 -5.19
C ARG A 17 -5.41 -0.28 -6.50
N ARG A 18 -5.62 0.57 -7.51
CA ARG A 18 -4.91 0.48 -8.81
C ARG A 18 -3.40 0.69 -8.66
N LEU A 19 -2.96 1.61 -7.80
CA LEU A 19 -1.54 1.82 -7.51
C LEU A 19 -0.93 0.58 -6.84
N VAL A 20 -1.62 0.00 -5.86
CA VAL A 20 -1.18 -1.22 -5.18
C VAL A 20 -1.05 -2.38 -6.18
N ASP A 21 -2.07 -2.60 -7.01
CA ASP A 21 -2.03 -3.63 -8.07
C ASP A 21 -0.86 -3.40 -9.04
N HIS A 22 -0.58 -2.16 -9.41
CA HIS A 22 0.56 -1.82 -10.25
C HIS A 22 1.88 -2.19 -9.58
N LEU A 23 2.07 -1.82 -8.31
CA LEU A 23 3.29 -2.15 -7.56
C LEU A 23 3.48 -3.64 -7.28
N GLN A 24 2.40 -4.41 -7.23
CA GLN A 24 2.42 -5.88 -7.09
C GLN A 24 2.83 -6.58 -8.39
N ARG A 25 2.42 -6.06 -9.55
CA ARG A 25 2.79 -6.62 -10.86
C ARG A 25 4.23 -6.28 -11.25
N ASN A 26 4.74 -5.15 -10.78
CA ASN A 26 6.08 -4.66 -11.08
C ASN A 26 7.04 -4.99 -9.92
N THR A 27 7.32 -6.28 -9.74
CA THR A 27 8.16 -6.79 -8.63
C THR A 27 9.63 -6.38 -8.74
N GLU A 28 10.08 -6.06 -9.95
CA GLU A 28 11.42 -5.55 -10.25
C GLU A 28 11.69 -4.17 -9.68
N LEU A 29 10.66 -3.36 -9.40
CA LEU A 29 10.80 -2.08 -8.72
C LEU A 29 11.17 -2.33 -7.26
N GLN A 30 12.44 -2.27 -6.90
CA GLN A 30 12.85 -2.47 -5.51
C GLN A 30 12.39 -1.29 -4.64
N ASN A 31 12.12 -1.57 -3.37
CA ASN A 31 11.74 -0.51 -2.43
C ASN A 31 12.83 0.55 -2.27
N ILE A 32 14.10 0.16 -2.39
CA ILE A 32 15.23 1.09 -2.28
C ILE A 32 15.24 2.07 -3.46
N ASP A 33 14.92 1.61 -4.67
CA ASP A 33 14.88 2.46 -5.87
C ASP A 33 13.72 3.46 -5.78
N LEU A 34 12.55 2.98 -5.33
CA LEU A 34 11.39 3.86 -5.08
C LEU A 34 11.70 4.91 -4.01
N MET A 35 12.39 4.52 -2.93
CA MET A 35 12.83 5.46 -1.89
C MET A 35 13.81 6.51 -2.43
N ASN A 36 14.80 6.08 -3.21
CA ASN A 36 15.82 6.98 -3.76
C ASN A 36 15.26 7.95 -4.81
N LEU A 37 14.31 7.49 -5.62
CA LEU A 37 13.74 8.29 -6.71
C LEU A 37 12.59 9.20 -6.24
N ALA A 38 11.67 8.66 -5.44
CA ALA A 38 10.40 9.31 -5.12
C ALA A 38 10.20 9.60 -3.62
N GLY A 39 11.12 9.17 -2.76
CA GLY A 39 11.02 9.37 -1.31
C GLY A 39 9.97 8.50 -0.61
N PHE A 40 9.34 7.54 -1.30
CA PHE A 40 8.43 6.58 -0.70
C PHE A 40 8.53 5.21 -1.37
N CYS A 41 8.07 4.16 -0.67
CA CYS A 41 8.01 2.80 -1.22
C CYS A 41 6.76 2.06 -0.70
N ARG A 42 6.63 0.77 -1.04
CA ARG A 42 5.51 -0.09 -0.58
C ARG A 42 5.35 -0.10 0.94
N ASN A 43 6.45 -0.09 1.68
CA ASN A 43 6.42 -0.05 3.14
C ASN A 43 5.87 1.30 3.67
N CYS A 44 6.12 2.40 2.96
CA CYS A 44 5.55 3.70 3.33
C CYS A 44 4.03 3.69 3.17
N LEU A 45 3.50 3.10 2.08
CA LEU A 45 2.06 2.96 1.87
C LEU A 45 1.40 2.16 3.00
N ALA A 46 2.02 1.05 3.43
CA ALA A 46 1.52 0.26 4.55
C ALA A 46 1.54 1.03 5.87
N LYS A 47 2.61 1.81 6.13
CA LYS A 47 2.70 2.66 7.33
C LYS A 47 1.64 3.76 7.34
N TRP A 48 1.43 4.44 6.22
CA TRP A 48 0.40 5.48 6.10
C TRP A 48 -0.98 4.91 6.34
N TYR A 49 -1.30 3.74 5.76
CA TYR A 49 -2.59 3.09 5.98
C TYR A 49 -2.84 2.77 7.46
N VAL A 50 -1.84 2.23 8.17
CA VAL A 50 -1.94 1.96 9.62
C VAL A 50 -2.09 3.26 10.42
N ALA A 51 -1.33 4.31 10.07
CA ALA A 51 -1.40 5.60 10.75
C ALA A 51 -2.79 6.23 10.61
N GLU A 52 -3.35 6.28 9.40
CA GLU A 52 -4.69 6.81 9.12
C GLU A 52 -5.80 6.02 9.84
N ALA A 53 -5.65 4.69 9.94
CA ALA A 53 -6.56 3.85 10.70
C ALA A 53 -6.47 4.17 12.20
N LYS A 54 -5.25 4.30 12.73
CA LYS A 54 -5.00 4.64 14.14
C LYS A 54 -5.59 6.00 14.51
N GLU A 55 -5.48 7.01 13.65
CA GLU A 55 -6.09 8.32 13.87
C GLU A 55 -7.63 8.25 13.96
N ARG A 56 -8.23 7.26 13.30
CA ARG A 56 -9.67 6.98 13.35
C ARG A 56 -10.07 6.00 14.46
N GLY A 57 -9.14 5.67 15.36
CA GLY A 57 -9.36 4.75 16.48
C GLY A 57 -9.41 3.27 16.08
N VAL A 58 -8.94 2.92 14.89
CA VAL A 58 -8.88 1.54 14.40
C VAL A 58 -7.44 1.03 14.49
N GLU A 59 -7.20 0.03 15.33
CA GLU A 59 -5.91 -0.64 15.37
C GLU A 59 -5.79 -1.66 14.24
N LEU A 60 -4.80 -1.45 13.36
CA LEU A 60 -4.44 -2.38 12.31
C LEU A 60 -3.02 -2.89 12.55
N ASP A 61 -2.86 -4.20 12.41
CA ASP A 61 -1.53 -4.81 12.41
C ASP A 61 -0.76 -4.44 11.13
N TYR A 62 0.46 -3.96 11.32
CA TYR A 62 1.32 -3.51 10.23
C TYR A 62 1.68 -4.66 9.28
N GLU A 63 1.90 -5.87 9.81
CA GLU A 63 2.21 -7.00 8.94
C GLU A 63 1.03 -7.34 8.05
N SER A 64 -0.17 -7.43 8.61
CA SER A 64 -1.42 -7.67 7.88
C SER A 64 -1.68 -6.63 6.79
N VAL A 65 -1.40 -5.35 7.05
CA VAL A 65 -1.52 -4.29 6.03
C VAL A 65 -0.43 -4.42 4.97
N ARG A 66 0.80 -4.77 5.37
CA ARG A 66 1.89 -5.02 4.43
C ARG A 66 1.53 -6.18 3.49
N GLU A 67 0.93 -7.26 3.98
CA GLU A 67 0.48 -8.36 3.11
C GLU A 67 -0.53 -7.88 2.06
N ARG A 68 -1.45 -6.99 2.43
CA ARG A 68 -2.39 -6.37 1.47
C ARG A 68 -1.68 -5.54 0.40
N VAL A 69 -0.66 -4.78 0.78
CA VAL A 69 0.13 -3.96 -0.17
C VAL A 69 0.99 -4.84 -1.07
N TYR A 70 1.58 -5.91 -0.55
CA TYR A 70 2.47 -6.80 -1.32
C TYR A 70 1.74 -7.90 -2.09
N GLY A 71 0.45 -8.15 -1.79
CA GLY A 71 -0.36 -9.19 -2.43
C GLY A 71 -0.03 -10.62 -1.97
N MET A 72 0.91 -10.76 -1.04
CA MET A 72 1.37 -12.02 -0.45
C MET A 72 2.06 -11.75 0.89
N PRO A 73 2.27 -12.78 1.74
CA PRO A 73 3.05 -12.64 2.95
C PRO A 73 4.42 -12.03 2.67
N TYR A 74 4.80 -11.00 3.43
CA TYR A 74 6.06 -10.30 3.19
C TYR A 74 7.29 -11.22 3.27
N ALA A 75 7.24 -12.23 4.15
CA ALA A 75 8.27 -13.26 4.23
C ALA A 75 8.37 -14.11 2.95
N GLU A 76 7.27 -14.32 2.24
CA GLU A 76 7.28 -14.95 0.91
C GLU A 76 7.83 -13.99 -0.15
N TRP A 77 7.35 -12.75 -0.17
CA TRP A 77 7.82 -11.74 -1.14
C TRP A 77 9.32 -11.51 -1.03
N LYS A 78 9.83 -11.35 0.20
CA LYS A 78 11.26 -11.18 0.47
C LYS A 78 12.08 -12.36 -0.04
N ARG A 79 11.59 -13.59 0.09
CA ARG A 79 12.28 -14.79 -0.42
C ARG A 79 12.29 -14.86 -1.95
N ARG A 80 11.25 -14.35 -2.62
CA ARG A 80 11.06 -14.49 -4.07
C ARG A 80 11.66 -13.35 -4.89
N PHE A 81 11.68 -12.14 -4.33
CA PHE A 81 11.91 -10.91 -5.11
C PHE A 81 12.91 -9.92 -4.48
N GLN A 82 13.35 -10.15 -3.24
CA GLN A 82 14.30 -9.28 -2.57
C GLN A 82 15.69 -9.93 -2.56
N THR A 83 16.61 -9.35 -3.32
CA THR A 83 18.01 -9.77 -3.43
C THR A 83 18.93 -8.81 -2.68
#